data_AF-D5GPA0-F1
#
_entry.id   AF-D5GPA0-F1
#
_cell.length_a   1.000
_cell.length_b   1.000
_cell.length_c   1.000
_cell.angle_alpha   90.00
_cell.angle_beta   90.00
_cell.angle_gamma   90.00
#
_symmetry.space_group_name_H-M   'P 1'
#
loop_
_entity.id
_entity.type
_entity.pdbx_description
1 polymer ?
#
loop_
_entity_poly.entity_id
_entity_poly.type
_entity_poly.pdbx_seq_one_letter_code
_entity_poly.pdbx_strand_id
1 'polypeptide(L)'
;MDSFDPSSIPTVSIISSHSISKKTTRCLATLFPIQPPTTPSVLAVAIVAKSTVASKAITIAEIVKRRISTQGEAWFQYTKLEGTMVELKAPKKSKKEGKGKNKDQRGSQVEKAGEKGAQIGGEEGTDEEDPFEPLKEKTPQKKRKMPLLTIYISRSSIPELAKLYGEQSGSGPVGEAQEQPR
;
A
#
# COMPACT_ATOMS: atom_id res chain seq x y z
N MET A 1 -21.26 31.01 -8.71
CA MET A 1 -21.31 29.55 -8.61
C MET A 1 -20.05 29.12 -7.90
N ASP A 2 -20.19 28.65 -6.67
CA ASP A 2 -19.04 28.20 -5.89
C ASP A 2 -18.40 27.01 -6.61
N SER A 3 -17.12 27.13 -6.93
CA SER A 3 -16.36 26.08 -7.60
C SER A 3 -16.26 24.88 -6.66
N PHE A 4 -16.70 23.70 -7.10
CA PHE A 4 -16.53 22.46 -6.34
C PHE A 4 -15.04 22.23 -6.06
N ASP A 5 -14.67 22.17 -4.78
CA ASP A 5 -13.31 21.87 -4.35
C ASP A 5 -13.21 20.39 -3.88
N PRO A 6 -12.51 19.52 -4.63
CA PRO A 6 -12.27 18.13 -4.21
C PRO A 6 -11.57 18.00 -2.86
N SER A 7 -10.87 19.04 -2.39
CA SER A 7 -10.19 19.04 -1.09
C SER A 7 -11.15 18.98 0.10
N SER A 8 -12.42 19.36 -0.11
CA SER A 8 -13.49 19.27 0.89
C SER A 8 -13.93 17.83 1.17
N ILE A 9 -13.60 16.86 0.30
CA ILE A 9 -13.98 15.46 0.49
C ILE A 9 -13.10 14.81 1.58
N PRO A 10 -13.70 14.18 2.61
CA PRO A 10 -12.95 13.48 3.64
C PRO A 10 -12.00 12.42 3.06
N THR A 11 -10.72 12.52 3.44
CA THR A 11 -9.66 11.68 2.90
C THR A 11 -9.25 10.56 3.85
N VAL A 12 -9.10 9.35 3.30
CA VAL A 12 -8.61 8.14 3.96
C VAL A 12 -7.34 7.66 3.28
N SER A 13 -6.20 7.88 3.93
CA SER A 13 -4.90 7.39 3.44
C SER A 13 -4.69 5.90 3.76
N ILE A 14 -4.15 5.17 2.78
CA ILE A 14 -3.84 3.74 2.87
C ILE A 14 -2.32 3.54 2.90
N ILE A 15 -1.84 2.77 3.88
CA ILE A 15 -0.45 2.32 4.01
C ILE A 15 -0.42 0.81 4.33
N SER A 16 0.76 0.21 4.29
CA SER A 16 0.95 -1.23 4.40
C SER A 16 0.51 -1.80 5.75
N SER A 17 0.63 -1.04 6.84
CA SER A 17 0.22 -1.47 8.19
C SER A 17 -1.28 -1.33 8.47
N HIS A 18 -2.03 -0.59 7.64
CA HIS A 18 -3.47 -0.44 7.84
C HIS A 18 -4.20 -1.77 7.60
N SER A 19 -5.09 -2.12 8.54
CA SER A 19 -6.08 -3.18 8.36
C SER A 19 -7.13 -2.76 7.33
N ILE A 20 -7.46 -3.67 6.42
CA ILE A 20 -8.50 -3.47 5.40
C ILE A 20 -9.84 -3.20 6.09
N SER A 21 -10.24 -4.05 7.03
CA SER A 21 -11.51 -3.93 7.75
C SER A 21 -11.66 -2.56 8.42
N LYS A 22 -10.67 -2.11 9.21
CA LYS A 22 -10.74 -0.80 9.90
C LYS A 22 -10.91 0.36 8.91
N LYS A 23 -10.24 0.30 7.76
CA LYS A 23 -10.33 1.37 6.75
C LYS A 23 -11.63 1.32 5.97
N THR A 24 -12.13 0.13 5.63
CA THR A 24 -13.47 -0.05 5.08
C THR A 24 -14.53 0.52 6.01
N THR A 25 -14.50 0.17 7.31
CA THR A 25 -15.43 0.70 8.31
C THR A 25 -15.38 2.23 8.37
N ARG A 26 -14.18 2.81 8.33
CA ARG A 26 -14.02 4.26 8.31
C ARG A 26 -14.63 4.90 7.06
N CYS A 27 -14.41 4.33 5.88
CA CYS A 27 -15.02 4.83 4.63
C CYS A 27 -16.55 4.78 4.69
N LEU A 28 -17.11 3.67 5.19
CA LEU A 28 -18.57 3.52 5.32
C LEU A 28 -19.15 4.52 6.32
N ALA A 29 -18.49 4.76 7.46
CA ALA A 29 -18.94 5.75 8.44
C ALA A 29 -18.99 7.19 7.85
N THR A 30 -18.11 7.50 6.90
CA THR A 30 -18.15 8.78 6.17
C THR A 30 -19.32 8.85 5.18
N LEU A 31 -19.64 7.74 4.49
CA LEU A 31 -20.70 7.69 3.49
C LEU A 31 -22.10 7.57 4.10
N PHE A 32 -22.19 6.99 5.30
CA PHE A 32 -23.42 6.76 6.06
C PHE A 32 -23.27 7.38 7.45
N PRO A 33 -23.25 8.72 7.55
CA PRO A 33 -23.17 9.39 8.84
C PRO A 33 -24.44 9.09 9.66
N ILE A 34 -24.26 8.90 10.97
CA ILE A 34 -25.36 8.61 11.90
C ILE A 34 -26.32 9.81 12.02
N GLN A 35 -25.78 11.03 11.87
CA GLN A 35 -26.55 12.26 11.90
C GLN A 35 -26.47 12.94 10.53
N PRO A 36 -27.57 13.56 10.07
CA PRO A 36 -27.55 14.33 8.84
C PRO A 36 -26.52 15.46 8.98
N PRO A 37 -25.73 15.74 7.92
CA PRO A 37 -24.74 16.79 7.97
C PRO A 37 -25.45 18.14 8.16
N THR A 38 -24.91 18.98 9.04
CA THR A 38 -25.45 20.31 9.35
C THR A 38 -25.32 21.30 8.19
N THR A 39 -24.45 20.98 7.24
CA THR A 39 -24.24 21.70 5.99
C THR A 39 -24.48 20.76 4.81
N PRO A 40 -24.88 21.27 3.63
CA PRO A 40 -25.00 20.46 2.42
C PRO A 40 -23.60 19.99 1.99
N SER A 41 -23.16 18.85 2.51
CA SER A 41 -21.90 18.20 2.16
C SER A 41 -22.19 16.98 1.29
N VAL A 42 -21.42 16.82 0.22
CA VAL A 42 -21.49 15.64 -0.61
C VAL A 42 -21.08 14.41 0.21
N LEU A 43 -21.94 13.37 0.22
CA LEU A 43 -21.64 12.10 0.88
C LEU A 43 -20.63 11.31 0.04
N ALA A 44 -19.36 11.66 0.21
CA ALA A 44 -18.23 11.12 -0.54
C ALA A 44 -17.01 10.86 0.36
N VAL A 45 -16.12 9.99 -0.10
CA VAL A 45 -14.83 9.70 0.54
C VAL A 45 -13.74 9.58 -0.52
N ALA A 46 -12.56 10.12 -0.23
CA ALA A 46 -11.36 9.99 -1.06
C ALA A 46 -10.40 8.94 -0.45
N ILE A 47 -10.14 7.84 -1.15
CA ILE A 47 -9.20 6.80 -0.75
C ILE A 47 -7.88 7.03 -1.46
N VAL A 48 -6.82 7.39 -0.72
CA VAL A 48 -5.53 7.81 -1.29
C VAL A 48 -4.45 6.79 -0.96
N ALA A 49 -3.69 6.37 -1.97
CA ALA A 49 -2.67 5.35 -1.83
C ALA A 49 -1.47 5.56 -2.75
N LYS A 50 -0.28 5.32 -2.21
CA LYS A 50 0.97 5.22 -2.97
C LYS A 50 1.02 3.90 -3.74
N SER A 51 1.79 3.85 -4.83
CA SER A 51 1.88 2.69 -5.72
C SER A 51 2.06 1.34 -5.01
N THR A 52 2.90 1.27 -3.98
CA THR A 52 3.20 0.03 -3.24
C THR A 52 2.01 -0.55 -2.48
N VAL A 53 0.95 0.24 -2.27
CA VAL A 53 -0.25 -0.14 -1.52
C VAL A 53 -1.54 0.14 -2.30
N ALA A 54 -1.44 0.44 -3.59
CA ALA A 54 -2.57 0.74 -4.46
C ALA A 54 -3.56 -0.44 -4.53
N SER A 55 -3.09 -1.68 -4.64
CA SER A 55 -3.96 -2.87 -4.66
C SER A 55 -4.79 -3.02 -3.38
N LYS A 56 -4.24 -2.62 -2.22
CA LYS A 56 -4.99 -2.60 -0.95
C LYS A 56 -6.08 -1.54 -0.98
N ALA A 57 -5.80 -0.36 -1.52
CA ALA A 57 -6.79 0.71 -1.64
C ALA A 57 -7.94 0.32 -2.57
N ILE A 58 -7.63 -0.31 -3.72
CA ILE A 58 -8.64 -0.88 -4.62
C ILE A 58 -9.48 -1.91 -3.87
N THR A 59 -8.85 -2.84 -3.15
CA THR A 59 -9.58 -3.84 -2.34
C THR A 59 -10.56 -3.20 -1.36
N ILE A 60 -10.14 -2.15 -0.65
CA ILE A 60 -11.01 -1.41 0.27
C ILE A 60 -12.16 -0.75 -0.50
N ALA A 61 -11.89 -0.09 -1.62
CA ALA A 61 -12.89 0.53 -2.49
C ALA A 61 -13.94 -0.49 -2.96
N GLU A 62 -13.52 -1.66 -3.44
CA GLU A 62 -14.42 -2.73 -3.88
C GLU A 62 -15.28 -3.32 -2.75
N ILE A 63 -14.73 -3.42 -1.53
CA ILE A 63 -15.54 -3.83 -0.38
C ILE A 63 -16.58 -2.74 -0.05
N VAL A 64 -16.21 -1.47 -0.08
CA VAL A 64 -17.13 -0.35 0.17
C VAL A 64 -18.27 -0.35 -0.86
N LYS A 65 -17.97 -0.43 -2.16
CA LYS A 65 -18.99 -0.49 -3.22
C LYS A 65 -19.96 -1.65 -3.03
N ARG A 66 -19.44 -2.85 -2.76
CA ARG A 66 -20.28 -4.03 -2.48
C ARG A 66 -21.21 -3.81 -1.29
N ARG A 67 -20.75 -3.14 -0.24
CA ARG A 67 -21.57 -2.82 0.94
C ARG A 67 -22.68 -1.82 0.61
N ILE A 68 -22.37 -0.79 -0.19
CA ILE A 68 -23.38 0.16 -0.70
C ILE A 68 -24.43 -0.58 -1.53
N SER A 69 -24.00 -1.39 -2.51
CA SER A 69 -24.93 -2.16 -3.36
C SER A 69 -25.77 -3.16 -2.58
N THR A 70 -25.22 -3.78 -1.53
CA THR A 70 -25.96 -4.71 -0.66
C THR A 70 -27.07 -4.00 0.13
N GLN A 71 -26.92 -2.69 0.37
CA GLN A 71 -27.96 -1.85 0.99
C GLN A 71 -28.99 -1.35 -0.03
N GLY A 72 -28.90 -1.75 -1.31
CA GLY A 72 -29.79 -1.30 -2.37
C GLY A 72 -29.46 0.08 -2.92
N GLU A 73 -28.32 0.65 -2.54
CA GLU A 73 -27.95 2.01 -2.93
C GLU A 73 -27.03 2.04 -4.16
N ALA A 74 -27.06 3.18 -4.86
CA ALA A 74 -26.14 3.46 -5.94
C ALA A 74 -24.80 3.97 -5.40
N TRP A 75 -23.73 3.61 -6.10
CA TRP A 75 -22.41 4.18 -5.89
C TRP A 75 -21.87 4.79 -7.18
N PHE A 76 -21.06 5.84 -7.02
CA PHE A 76 -20.35 6.51 -8.08
C PHE A 76 -18.87 6.57 -7.69
N GLN A 77 -17.99 6.32 -8.65
CA GLN A 77 -16.55 6.25 -8.47
C GLN A 77 -15.85 7.13 -9.50
N TYR A 78 -14.88 7.91 -9.02
CA TYR A 78 -14.01 8.75 -9.84
C TYR A 78 -12.56 8.41 -9.49
N THR A 79 -11.71 8.16 -10.50
CA THR A 79 -10.33 7.72 -10.26
C THR A 79 -9.33 8.73 -10.82
N LYS A 80 -8.48 9.26 -9.94
CA LYS A 80 -7.38 10.15 -10.28
C LYS A 80 -6.05 9.42 -10.07
N LEU A 81 -5.16 9.52 -11.04
CA LEU A 81 -3.77 9.05 -10.93
C LEU A 81 -2.82 10.23 -11.13
N GLU A 82 -1.93 10.46 -10.16
CA GLU A 82 -0.91 11.50 -10.25
C GLU A 82 0.47 10.98 -9.85
N GLY A 83 1.53 11.75 -10.14
CA GLY A 83 2.88 11.39 -9.73
C GLY A 83 3.37 12.30 -8.61
N THR A 84 3.79 11.71 -7.50
CA THR A 84 4.42 12.42 -6.37
C THR A 84 5.92 12.11 -6.34
N MET A 85 6.76 13.12 -6.11
CA MET A 85 8.20 12.93 -6.01
C MET A 85 8.53 12.37 -4.63
N VAL A 86 9.15 11.19 -4.57
CA VAL A 86 9.57 10.56 -3.31
C VAL A 86 11.07 10.30 -3.33
N GLU A 87 11.67 10.60 -2.19
CA GLU A 87 13.07 10.34 -1.91
C GLU A 87 13.22 8.95 -1.29
N LEU A 88 13.94 8.07 -1.97
CA LEU A 88 14.17 6.71 -1.50
C LEU A 88 15.46 6.66 -0.67
N LYS A 89 15.34 6.21 0.57
CA LYS A 89 16.50 5.84 1.38
C LYS A 89 17.19 4.65 0.72
N ALA A 90 18.52 4.75 0.54
CA ALA A 90 19.31 3.66 -0.02
C ALA A 90 19.08 2.36 0.78
N PRO A 91 18.95 1.20 0.11
CA PRO A 91 18.83 -0.07 0.80
C PRO A 91 20.08 -0.29 1.64
N LYS A 92 19.93 -0.41 2.96
CA LYS A 92 21.02 -0.86 3.83
C LYS A 92 21.35 -2.29 3.39
N LYS A 93 22.52 -2.50 2.78
CA LYS A 93 23.06 -3.84 2.57
C LYS A 93 23.18 -4.48 3.95
N SER A 94 22.26 -5.36 4.32
CA SER A 94 22.49 -6.25 5.45
C SER A 94 23.66 -7.16 5.05
N LYS A 95 24.77 -7.08 5.79
CA LYS A 95 25.80 -8.13 5.77
C LYS A 95 25.08 -9.43 6.13
N LYS A 96 24.71 -10.22 5.13
CA LYS A 96 24.44 -11.64 5.31
C LYS A 96 25.81 -12.27 5.51
N GLU A 97 26.26 -12.36 6.77
CA GLU A 97 27.30 -13.31 7.12
C GLU A 97 26.82 -14.68 6.65
N GLY A 98 27.59 -15.25 5.73
CA GLY A 98 27.35 -16.58 5.19
C GLY A 98 27.49 -17.59 6.31
N LYS A 99 26.37 -17.99 6.91
CA LYS A 99 26.31 -19.26 7.63
C LYS A 99 26.35 -20.36 6.57
N GLY A 100 27.58 -20.78 6.22
CA GLY A 100 27.85 -21.91 5.35
C GLY A 100 27.04 -23.11 5.85
N LYS A 101 26.11 -23.58 5.03
CA LYS A 101 25.49 -24.89 5.21
C LYS A 101 26.54 -25.92 4.85
N ASN A 102 27.12 -26.56 5.86
CA ASN A 102 27.93 -27.74 5.68
C ASN A 102 27.03 -28.87 5.16
N LYS A 103 27.16 -29.15 3.86
CA LYS A 103 26.83 -30.40 3.18
C LYS A 103 28.19 -31.12 3.19
N ASP A 104 28.40 -32.27 3.82
CA ASP A 104 27.80 -33.55 3.48
C ASP A 104 28.25 -34.65 4.48
N GLN A 105 27.33 -35.60 4.73
CA GLN A 105 27.52 -37.07 4.84
C GLN A 105 28.50 -37.69 5.86
N ARG A 106 28.02 -38.73 6.59
CA ARG A 106 28.38 -40.13 6.28
C ARG A 106 27.78 -41.15 7.25
N GLY A 107 27.27 -42.24 6.67
CA GLY A 107 27.30 -43.58 7.26
C GLY A 107 27.82 -44.54 6.19
N SER A 108 29.14 -44.72 6.12
CA SER A 108 29.78 -45.89 5.50
C SER A 108 31.20 -46.01 6.03
N GLN A 109 31.47 -47.16 6.65
CA GLN A 109 32.78 -47.68 7.06
C GLN A 109 33.83 -47.58 5.94
N VAL A 110 35.09 -47.36 6.30
CA VAL A 110 36.19 -48.37 6.31
C VAL A 110 37.49 -47.67 6.73
N GLU A 111 38.29 -48.41 7.49
CA GLU A 111 39.56 -48.10 8.16
C GLU A 111 40.73 -47.70 7.23
N LYS A 112 41.65 -46.84 7.72
CA LYS A 112 43.09 -47.16 7.91
C LYS A 112 43.93 -45.95 8.39
N ALA A 113 44.79 -46.23 9.39
CA ALA A 113 46.13 -45.69 9.71
C ALA A 113 46.35 -44.16 9.70
N GLY A 114 46.69 -43.54 10.84
CA GLY A 114 48.09 -43.28 11.26
C GLY A 114 48.58 -41.98 10.60
N GLU A 115 48.86 -40.86 11.26
CA GLU A 115 49.95 -40.63 12.22
C GLU A 115 49.88 -39.17 12.74
N LYS A 116 50.56 -38.89 13.85
CA LYS A 116 50.53 -37.65 14.64
C LYS A 116 51.26 -36.48 13.97
N GLY A 117 50.79 -35.25 14.24
CA GLY A 117 51.57 -34.02 14.05
C GLY A 117 50.94 -32.84 14.80
N ALA A 118 51.61 -32.36 15.84
CA ALA A 118 51.20 -31.26 16.72
C ALA A 118 52.18 -30.08 16.60
N GLN A 119 51.69 -28.83 16.58
CA GLN A 119 52.32 -27.57 17.03
C GLN A 119 51.39 -26.40 16.62
N ILE A 120 50.80 -25.59 17.51
CA ILE A 120 51.31 -24.58 18.48
C ILE A 120 51.74 -23.25 17.83
N GLY A 121 51.20 -22.14 18.35
CA GLY A 121 51.69 -20.74 18.24
C GLY A 121 50.76 -19.84 17.41
N GLY A 122 50.32 -18.65 17.83
CA GLY A 122 50.79 -17.72 18.85
C GLY A 122 51.01 -16.34 18.22
N GLU A 123 50.57 -15.27 18.91
CA GLU A 123 50.97 -13.84 18.76
C GLU A 123 50.32 -13.05 17.59
N GLU A 124 49.51 -12.02 17.86
CA GLU A 124 49.87 -10.61 18.18
C GLU A 124 50.60 -9.87 17.04
N GLY A 125 50.05 -8.69 16.67
CA GLY A 125 50.46 -7.86 15.53
C GLY A 125 49.39 -7.93 14.44
N THR A 126 48.79 -6.85 13.93
CA THR A 126 49.27 -5.49 13.76
C THR A 126 48.02 -4.63 13.49
N ASP A 127 47.89 -3.47 14.14
CA ASP A 127 46.89 -2.46 13.80
C ASP A 127 47.37 -1.78 12.50
N GLU A 128 47.15 -2.46 11.37
CA GLU A 128 47.31 -1.88 10.03
C GLU A 128 46.00 -1.16 9.68
N GLU A 129 45.97 0.16 9.88
CA GLU A 129 44.91 1.01 9.31
C GLU A 129 44.91 0.84 7.78
N ASP A 130 43.94 0.08 7.26
CA ASP A 130 43.73 -0.21 5.84
C ASP A 130 43.65 1.10 5.02
N PRO A 131 44.65 1.41 4.17
CA PRO A 131 44.70 2.64 3.37
C PRO A 131 43.61 2.71 2.28
N PHE A 132 42.83 1.64 2.12
CA PHE A 132 41.73 1.55 1.15
C PHE A 132 40.35 1.71 1.80
N GLU A 133 40.22 2.41 2.94
CA GLU A 133 38.90 2.77 3.48
C GLU A 133 38.03 3.37 2.35
N PRO A 134 37.01 2.64 1.85
CA PRO A 134 36.26 3.10 0.70
C PRO A 134 35.51 4.35 1.13
N LEU A 135 35.67 5.43 0.37
CA LEU A 135 34.94 6.68 0.58
C LEU A 135 33.47 6.32 0.85
N LYS A 136 32.99 6.60 2.07
CA LYS A 136 31.57 6.49 2.45
C LYS A 136 30.83 7.62 1.76
N GLU A 137 30.83 7.60 0.43
CA GLU A 137 30.09 8.52 -0.39
C GLU A 137 28.64 8.38 0.03
N LYS A 138 28.06 9.48 0.55
CA LYS A 138 26.67 9.52 0.97
C LYS A 138 25.85 9.22 -0.27
N THR A 139 25.49 7.95 -0.46
CA THR A 139 24.75 7.47 -1.64
C THR A 139 23.67 8.50 -1.95
N PRO A 140 23.70 9.16 -3.12
CA PRO A 140 22.79 10.25 -3.40
C PRO A 140 21.37 9.70 -3.28
N GLN A 141 20.56 10.37 -2.46
CA GLN A 141 19.19 9.94 -2.20
C GLN A 141 18.43 9.96 -3.54
N LYS A 142 18.06 8.78 -4.02
CA LYS A 142 17.46 8.63 -5.34
C LYS A 142 16.04 9.18 -5.29
N LYS A 143 15.81 10.32 -5.93
CA LYS A 143 14.47 10.90 -6.14
C LYS A 143 13.78 10.16 -7.29
N ARG A 144 12.56 9.69 -7.09
CA ARG A 144 11.75 9.03 -8.13
C ARG A 144 10.31 9.57 -8.10
N LYS A 145 9.73 9.80 -9.28
CA LYS A 145 8.29 10.01 -9.45
C LYS A 145 7.55 8.71 -9.16
N MET A 146 6.77 8.69 -8.09
CA MET A 146 5.99 7.54 -7.64
C MET A 146 4.50 7.80 -7.88
N PRO A 147 3.75 6.84 -8.44
CA PRO A 147 2.31 6.99 -8.61
C PRO A 147 1.58 7.15 -7.28
N LEU A 148 0.62 8.07 -7.25
CA LEU A 148 -0.36 8.29 -6.20
C LEU A 148 -1.76 8.11 -6.81
N LEU A 149 -2.46 7.09 -6.32
CA LEU A 149 -3.82 6.76 -6.72
C LEU A 149 -4.80 7.37 -5.73
N THR A 150 -5.81 8.06 -6.25
CA THR A 150 -6.95 8.56 -5.47
C THR A 150 -8.23 8.03 -6.08
N ILE A 151 -9.00 7.29 -5.27
CA ILE A 151 -10.31 6.78 -5.66
C ILE A 151 -11.35 7.53 -4.83
N TYR A 152 -12.18 8.32 -5.49
CA TYR A 152 -13.36 8.93 -4.86
C TYR A 152 -14.52 7.96 -4.98
N ILE A 153 -15.27 7.77 -3.88
CA ILE A 153 -16.54 7.04 -3.88
C ILE A 153 -17.60 7.96 -3.29
N SER A 154 -18.76 8.06 -3.93
CA SER A 154 -19.92 8.82 -3.45
C SER A 154 -21.22 8.04 -3.62
N ARG A 155 -22.25 8.46 -2.88
CA ARG A 155 -23.62 7.94 -2.99
C ARG A 155 -24.49 8.67 -4.02
N SER A 156 -24.03 9.83 -4.49
CA SER A 156 -24.65 10.63 -5.55
C SER A 156 -23.61 10.99 -6.60
N SER A 157 -24.05 11.20 -7.85
CA SER A 157 -23.15 11.68 -8.90
C SER A 157 -22.60 13.07 -8.57
N ILE A 158 -21.34 13.30 -8.91
CA ILE A 158 -20.60 14.56 -8.72
C ILE A 158 -20.11 14.99 -10.12
N PRO A 159 -20.87 15.84 -10.84
CA PRO A 159 -20.59 16.19 -12.24
C PRO A 159 -19.19 16.79 -12.46
N GLU A 160 -18.67 17.53 -11.48
CA GLU A 160 -17.35 18.16 -11.56
C GLU A 160 -16.24 17.11 -11.55
N LEU A 161 -16.37 16.06 -10.74
CA LEU A 161 -15.44 14.93 -10.75
C LEU A 161 -15.63 14.06 -11.99
N ALA A 162 -16.87 13.87 -12.45
CA ALA A 162 -17.17 13.15 -13.69
C ALA A 162 -16.47 13.81 -14.89
N LYS A 163 -16.53 15.14 -14.97
CA LYS A 163 -15.87 15.92 -16.03
C LYS A 163 -14.34 15.82 -15.96
N LEU A 164 -13.77 15.78 -14.75
CA LEU A 164 -12.31 15.76 -14.57
C LEU A 164 -11.70 14.36 -14.74
N TYR A 165 -12.38 13.32 -14.25
CA TYR A 165 -11.78 11.99 -14.08
C TYR A 165 -12.59 10.85 -14.73
N GLY A 166 -13.74 11.16 -15.32
CA GLY A 166 -14.71 10.15 -15.76
C GLY A 166 -15.45 9.52 -14.59
N GLU A 167 -16.62 8.95 -14.86
CA GLU A 167 -17.48 8.32 -13.87
C GLU A 167 -17.59 6.81 -14.11
N GLN A 168 -17.51 6.04 -13.04
CA GLN A 168 -17.95 4.65 -12.99
C GLN A 168 -19.07 4.56 -11.97
N SER A 169 -20.14 3.83 -12.26
CA SER A 169 -21.28 3.71 -11.35
C SER A 169 -21.80 2.29 -11.28
N GLY A 170 -22.59 2.02 -10.25
CA GLY A 170 -23.34 0.78 -10.09
C GLY A 170 -24.47 0.96 -9.10
N SER A 171 -25.56 0.24 -9.30
CA SER A 171 -26.72 0.19 -8.41
C SER A 171 -26.84 -1.18 -7.72
N GLY A 172 -27.43 -1.20 -6.52
CA GLY A 172 -27.92 -2.44 -5.91
C GLY A 172 -29.08 -3.04 -6.71
N PRO A 173 -29.49 -4.29 -6.43
CA PRO A 173 -30.69 -4.86 -7.04
C PRO A 173 -31.88 -3.95 -6.69
N VAL A 174 -32.42 -3.30 -7.72
CA VAL A 174 -33.68 -2.58 -7.63
C VAL A 174 -34.72 -3.66 -7.33
N GLY A 175 -35.25 -3.69 -6.10
CA GLY A 175 -36.47 -4.44 -5.82
C GLY A 175 -37.49 -3.98 -6.85
N GLU A 176 -37.98 -4.93 -7.65
CA GLU A 176 -38.89 -4.75 -8.78
C GLU A 176 -39.82 -3.56 -8.54
N ALA A 177 -39.60 -2.48 -9.30
CA ALA A 177 -40.60 -1.45 -9.41
C ALA A 177 -41.84 -2.13 -10.01
N GLN A 178 -42.89 -2.26 -9.20
CA GLN A 178 -44.17 -2.79 -9.61
C GLN A 178 -44.57 -2.18 -10.96
N GLU A 179 -44.63 -3.03 -11.98
CA GLU A 179 -45.38 -2.78 -13.18
C GLU A 179 -46.82 -2.47 -12.75
N GLN A 180 -47.23 -1.20 -12.82
CA GLN A 180 -48.63 -0.84 -12.63
C GLN A 180 -49.35 -1.12 -13.95
N PRO A 181 -50.35 -2.02 -13.98
CA PRO A 181 -51.23 -2.13 -15.12
C PRO A 181 -52.29 -1.03 -15.01
N ARG A 182 -52.47 -0.26 -16.08
CA ARG A 182 -53.78 0.06 -16.67
C ARG A 182 -53.62 0.70 -18.03
#